data_AF-A0A554G375-F1
#
_entry.id   AF-A0A554G375-F1
#
_cell.length_a   1.000
_cell.length_b   1.000
_cell.length_c   1.000
_cell.angle_alpha   90.00
_cell.angle_beta   90.00
_cell.angle_gamma   90.00
#
_symmetry.space_group_name_H-M   'P 1'
#
loop_
_entity.id
_entity.type
_entity.pdbx_description
1 polymer ?
#
loop_
_entity_poly.entity_id
_entity_poly.type
_entity_poly.pdbx_seq_one_letter_code
_entity_poly.pdbx_strand_id
1 'polypeptide(L)'
;MTSLAQPARVFVDPLGATRSAVEARRWLWPLLILAFCVAASGTVYALRWDATASIVGALPTEPGAPSVSESDIAEQIQTASRKALVGGIAKGLFAMPLMVLLLACALWVVAWLFNKPAAFGQLMAAAAVALLPIALYHLIYAVCAGYQHSLTDLRSERLVPSSLALLDGLTPKMQRVLKGVDFFNLWSVGLLGVGFSTATGMRLGRSLLLTLVLYAMFVGIFFIGIPAGGGQ
;
A
#
# COMPACT_ATOMS: atom_id res chain seq x y z
N MET A 1 12.98 -21.48 17.76
CA MET A 1 13.78 -20.57 16.90
C MET A 1 12.93 -20.16 15.70
N THR A 2 12.50 -18.91 15.64
CA THR A 2 11.69 -18.35 14.55
C THR A 2 12.60 -17.99 13.38
N SER A 3 12.70 -18.89 12.39
CA SER A 3 13.52 -18.66 11.20
C SER A 3 12.96 -17.50 10.37
N LEU A 4 13.85 -16.56 9.99
CA LEU A 4 13.61 -15.49 9.01
C LEU A 4 13.09 -16.00 7.66
N ALA A 5 13.25 -17.30 7.36
CA ALA A 5 12.76 -17.90 6.14
C ALA A 5 11.23 -18.05 6.10
N GLN A 6 10.53 -17.98 7.24
CA GLN A 6 9.09 -18.25 7.26
C GLN A 6 8.23 -17.25 6.48
N PRO A 7 8.42 -15.92 6.62
CA PRO A 7 7.71 -14.95 5.80
C PRO A 7 7.94 -15.17 4.29
N ALA A 8 9.16 -15.57 3.90
CA ALA A 8 9.48 -15.85 2.50
C ALA A 8 8.71 -17.05 1.94
N ARG A 9 8.32 -18.03 2.78
CA ARG A 9 7.52 -19.18 2.34
C ARG A 9 6.13 -18.78 1.84
N VAL A 10 5.59 -17.62 2.24
CA VAL A 10 4.30 -17.11 1.74
C VAL A 10 4.34 -16.86 0.23
N PHE A 11 5.52 -16.58 -0.34
CA PHE A 11 5.66 -16.39 -1.78
C PHE A 11 5.75 -17.71 -2.56
N VAL A 12 6.08 -18.83 -1.91
CA VAL A 12 6.25 -20.15 -2.55
C VAL A 12 5.04 -21.05 -2.29
N ASP A 13 4.53 -21.06 -1.06
CA ASP A 13 3.33 -21.77 -0.61
C ASP A 13 2.42 -20.79 0.14
N PRO A 14 1.68 -19.94 -0.59
CA PRO A 14 0.85 -18.89 0.02
C PRO A 14 -0.24 -19.46 0.93
N LEU A 15 -0.81 -20.62 0.59
CA LEU A 15 -1.90 -21.19 1.37
C LEU A 15 -1.39 -21.82 2.67
N GLY A 16 -0.37 -22.69 2.59
CA GLY A 16 0.17 -23.39 3.75
C GLY A 16 0.91 -22.44 4.70
N ALA A 17 1.72 -21.53 4.16
CA ALA A 17 2.49 -20.59 4.98
C ALA A 17 1.59 -19.58 5.70
N THR A 18 0.55 -19.04 5.05
CA THR A 18 -0.39 -18.13 5.70
C THR A 18 -1.15 -18.82 6.83
N ARG A 19 -1.65 -20.05 6.62
CA ARG A 19 -2.32 -20.84 7.66
C ARG A 19 -1.41 -21.03 8.89
N SER A 20 -0.19 -21.51 8.65
CA SER A 20 0.78 -21.76 9.72
C SER A 20 1.15 -20.48 10.48
N ALA A 21 1.31 -19.35 9.79
CA ALA A 21 1.63 -18.08 10.42
C ALA A 21 0.46 -17.57 11.29
N VAL A 22 -0.78 -17.72 10.83
CA VAL A 22 -1.98 -17.32 11.56
C VAL A 22 -2.21 -18.17 12.80
N GLU A 23 -2.12 -19.50 12.67
CA GLU A 23 -2.24 -20.44 13.79
C GLU A 23 -1.21 -20.14 14.89
N ALA A 24 0.04 -19.88 14.47
CA ALA A 24 1.12 -19.54 15.38
C ALA A 24 1.13 -18.07 15.85
N ARG A 25 0.15 -17.25 15.43
CA ARG A 25 0.03 -15.82 15.76
C ARG A 25 1.29 -15.02 15.43
N ARG A 26 1.97 -15.37 14.33
CA ARG A 26 3.24 -14.77 13.90
C ARG A 26 3.00 -13.53 13.05
N TRP A 27 2.75 -12.40 13.70
CA TRP A 27 2.50 -11.12 13.03
C TRP A 27 3.73 -10.21 12.96
N LEU A 28 4.68 -10.34 13.89
CA LEU A 28 5.79 -9.40 14.04
C LEU A 28 6.72 -9.34 12.82
N TRP A 29 7.16 -10.49 12.31
CA TRP A 29 8.09 -10.52 11.17
C TRP A 29 7.47 -9.98 9.87
N PRO A 30 6.26 -10.40 9.45
CA PRO A 30 5.59 -9.80 8.30
C PRO A 30 5.42 -8.29 8.44
N LEU A 31 5.08 -7.81 9.64
CA LEU A 31 4.94 -6.39 9.93
C LEU A 31 6.26 -5.62 9.77
N LEU A 32 7.36 -6.14 10.33
CA LEU A 32 8.67 -5.50 10.21
C LEU A 32 9.15 -5.46 8.76
N ILE A 33 8.93 -6.53 8.00
CA ILE A 33 9.26 -6.58 6.56
C ILE A 33 8.44 -5.54 5.80
N LEU A 34 7.14 -5.46 6.03
CA LEU A 34 6.27 -4.45 5.41
C LEU A 34 6.75 -3.03 5.74
N ALA A 35 6.96 -2.73 7.02
CA ALA A 35 7.41 -1.41 7.46
C ALA A 35 8.74 -1.02 6.82
N PHE A 36 9.70 -1.95 6.79
CA PHE A 36 11.00 -1.75 6.17
C PHE A 36 10.90 -1.51 4.65
N CYS A 37 10.19 -2.37 3.91
CA CYS A 37 10.04 -2.22 2.46
C CYS A 37 9.36 -0.89 2.08
N VAL A 38 8.32 -0.51 2.82
CA VAL A 38 7.62 0.76 2.59
C VAL A 38 8.53 1.95 2.91
N ALA A 39 9.22 1.95 4.05
CA ALA A 39 10.16 3.01 4.40
C ALA A 39 11.30 3.13 3.37
N ALA A 40 11.87 2.00 2.94
CA ALA A 40 12.91 1.94 1.92
C ALA A 40 12.42 2.54 0.59
N SER A 41 11.25 2.12 0.11
CA SER A 41 10.67 2.66 -1.13
C SER A 41 10.39 4.17 -1.05
N GLY A 42 9.87 4.65 0.08
CA GLY A 42 9.60 6.08 0.30
C GLY A 42 10.89 6.89 0.38
N THR A 43 11.94 6.34 0.97
CA THR A 43 13.26 6.95 1.04
C THR A 43 13.88 7.06 -0.35
N VAL A 44 13.90 5.95 -1.10
CA VAL A 44 14.45 5.95 -2.45
C VAL A 44 13.66 6.88 -3.37
N TYR A 45 12.32 6.90 -3.26
CA TYR A 45 11.50 7.87 -3.96
C TYR A 45 11.93 9.30 -3.65
N ALA A 46 12.00 9.68 -2.37
CA ALA A 46 12.35 11.04 -1.97
C ALA A 46 13.76 11.46 -2.41
N LEU A 47 14.72 10.53 -2.44
CA LEU A 47 16.08 10.77 -2.92
C LEU A 47 16.18 10.94 -4.44
N ARG A 48 15.19 10.46 -5.19
CA ARG A 48 15.14 10.50 -6.66
C ARG A 48 14.09 11.46 -7.20
N TRP A 49 13.21 11.98 -6.34
CA TRP A 49 12.07 12.79 -6.75
C TRP A 49 12.51 14.18 -7.21
N ASP A 50 12.07 14.57 -8.39
CA ASP A 50 12.27 15.91 -8.92
C ASP A 50 11.12 16.84 -8.50
N ALA A 51 11.30 17.47 -7.35
CA ALA A 51 10.36 18.45 -6.83
C ALA A 51 10.25 19.72 -7.70
N THR A 52 11.24 19.99 -8.57
CA THR A 52 11.27 21.17 -9.44
C THR A 52 10.08 21.16 -10.40
N ALA A 53 9.84 20.02 -11.05
CA ALA A 53 8.73 19.87 -12.00
C ALA A 53 7.36 20.11 -11.33
N SER A 54 7.20 19.65 -10.08
CA SER A 54 5.96 19.83 -9.32
C SER A 54 5.77 21.29 -8.87
N ILE A 55 6.83 21.94 -8.37
CA ILE A 55 6.74 23.30 -7.83
C ILE A 55 6.62 24.34 -8.94
N VAL A 56 7.41 24.20 -10.01
CA VAL A 56 7.34 25.11 -11.17
C VAL A 56 5.98 24.97 -11.87
N GLY A 57 5.45 23.75 -11.97
CA GLY A 57 4.11 23.52 -12.50
C GLY A 57 2.98 24.10 -11.64
N ALA A 58 3.22 24.33 -10.34
CA ALA A 58 2.27 24.91 -9.40
C ALA A 58 2.38 26.45 -9.28
N LEU A 59 3.32 27.08 -9.99
CA LEU A 59 3.45 28.54 -9.98
C LEU A 59 2.22 29.16 -10.67
N PRO A 60 1.65 30.24 -10.09
CA PRO A 60 0.49 30.90 -10.66
C PRO A 60 0.84 31.45 -12.05
N THR A 61 0.11 30.97 -13.06
CA THR A 61 0.27 31.37 -14.47
C THR A 61 -0.60 32.57 -14.85
N GLU A 62 -1.39 33.09 -13.91
CA GLU A 62 -2.29 34.22 -14.15
C GLU A 62 -1.52 35.54 -14.31
N PRO A 63 -1.86 36.35 -15.32
CA PRO A 63 -1.25 37.66 -15.51
C PRO A 63 -1.64 38.59 -14.35
N GLY A 64 -0.68 38.89 -13.48
CA GLY A 64 -0.86 39.71 -12.27
C GLY A 64 -0.57 38.99 -10.95
N ALA A 65 -0.28 37.70 -10.98
CA ALA A 65 0.17 36.98 -9.79
C ALA A 65 1.53 37.52 -9.30
N PRO A 66 1.73 37.63 -7.96
CA PRO A 66 3.01 38.06 -7.41
C PRO A 66 4.12 37.12 -7.87
N SER A 67 5.17 37.68 -8.47
CA SER A 67 6.33 36.90 -8.90
C SER A 67 7.00 36.27 -7.68
N VAL A 68 7.00 34.94 -7.62
CA VAL A 68 7.73 34.20 -6.59
C VAL A 68 9.23 34.38 -6.86
N SER A 69 10.00 34.76 -5.84
CA SER A 69 11.44 34.96 -6.01
C SER A 69 12.16 33.62 -6.25
N GLU A 70 13.28 33.64 -6.97
CA GLU A 70 14.09 32.43 -7.19
C GLU A 70 14.55 31.79 -5.86
N SER A 71 14.82 32.62 -4.84
CA SER A 71 15.15 32.16 -3.49
C SER A 71 13.98 31.40 -2.83
N ASP A 72 12.75 31.89 -2.98
CA ASP A 72 11.57 31.23 -2.40
C ASP A 72 11.30 29.89 -3.09
N ILE A 73 11.50 29.81 -4.41
CA ILE A 73 11.37 28.56 -5.17
C ILE A 73 12.40 27.54 -4.68
N ALA A 74 13.66 27.94 -4.51
CA ALA A 74 14.70 27.06 -4.00
C ALA A 74 14.40 26.53 -2.58
N GLU A 75 13.88 27.38 -1.70
CA GLU A 75 13.48 26.98 -0.35
C GLU A 75 12.29 26.01 -0.34
N GLN A 76 11.30 26.25 -1.21
CA GLN A 76 10.16 25.36 -1.37
C GLN A 76 10.59 23.98 -1.88
N ILE A 77 11.50 23.92 -2.85
CA ILE A 77 12.07 22.67 -3.37
C ILE A 77 12.76 21.90 -2.24
N GLN A 78 13.63 22.57 -1.47
CA GLN A 78 14.33 21.91 -0.37
C GLN A 78 13.37 21.40 0.72
N THR A 79 12.34 22.17 1.04
CA THR A 79 11.32 21.82 2.02
C THR A 79 10.47 20.64 1.55
N ALA A 80 10.05 20.63 0.28
CA ALA A 80 9.29 19.54 -0.31
C ALA A 80 10.07 18.22 -0.30
N SER A 81 11.35 18.25 -0.70
CA SER A 81 12.21 17.06 -0.69
C SER A 81 12.41 16.50 0.72
N ARG A 82 12.59 17.37 1.73
CA ARG A 82 12.68 16.94 3.14
C ARG A 82 11.36 16.34 3.63
N LYS A 83 10.23 16.96 3.31
CA LYS A 83 8.90 16.42 3.65
C LYS A 83 8.65 15.08 3.00
N ALA A 84 9.03 14.89 1.74
CA ALA A 84 8.91 13.61 1.04
C ALA A 84 9.75 12.52 1.74
N LEU A 85 10.99 12.84 2.13
CA LEU A 85 11.87 11.90 2.83
C LEU A 85 11.30 11.48 4.19
N VAL A 86 10.98 12.46 5.04
CA VAL A 86 10.42 12.20 6.38
C VAL A 86 9.06 11.52 6.27
N GLY A 87 8.22 11.94 5.32
CA GLY A 87 6.92 11.34 5.05
C GLY A 87 7.03 9.89 4.60
N GLY A 88 7.99 9.56 3.73
CA GLY A 88 8.26 8.19 3.31
C GLY A 88 8.66 7.28 4.47
N ILE A 89 9.58 7.74 5.32
CA ILE A 89 10.04 7.00 6.51
C ILE A 89 8.89 6.85 7.52
N ALA A 90 8.18 7.94 7.83
CA ALA A 90 7.06 7.94 8.76
C ALA A 90 5.91 7.04 8.29
N LYS A 91 5.62 7.01 6.98
CA LYS A 91 4.63 6.11 6.39
C LYS A 91 5.00 4.64 6.63
N GLY A 92 6.26 4.26 6.40
CA GLY A 92 6.71 2.89 6.66
C GLY A 92 6.68 2.53 8.14
N LEU A 93 7.20 3.40 9.01
CA LEU A 93 7.42 3.08 10.42
C LEU A 93 6.16 3.20 11.28
N PHE A 94 5.22 4.09 10.96
CA PHE A 94 4.03 4.35 11.76
C PHE A 94 2.73 4.04 11.03
N ALA A 95 2.58 4.52 9.79
CA ALA A 95 1.31 4.36 9.08
C ALA A 95 1.03 2.90 8.72
N MET A 96 2.04 2.12 8.34
CA MET A 96 1.85 0.70 8.00
C MET A 96 1.48 -0.16 9.21
N PRO A 97 2.16 -0.10 10.37
CA PRO A 97 1.70 -0.79 11.57
C PRO A 97 0.29 -0.38 12.02
N LEU A 98 -0.03 0.92 11.94
CA LEU A 98 -1.37 1.40 12.24
C LEU A 98 -2.40 0.81 11.27
N MET A 99 -2.10 0.76 9.97
CA MET A 99 -2.97 0.17 8.97
C MET A 99 -3.20 -1.34 9.19
N VAL A 100 -2.16 -2.08 9.57
CA VAL A 100 -2.27 -3.51 9.94
C VAL A 100 -3.18 -3.68 11.16
N LEU A 101 -3.01 -2.84 12.18
CA LEU A 101 -3.82 -2.85 13.39
C LEU A 101 -5.29 -2.55 13.07
N LEU A 102 -5.54 -1.50 12.29
CA LEU A 102 -6.89 -1.12 11.86
C LEU A 102 -7.55 -2.23 11.04
N LEU A 103 -6.80 -2.89 10.15
CA LEU A 103 -7.29 -4.02 9.38
C LEU A 103 -7.67 -5.20 10.29
N ALA A 104 -6.84 -5.52 11.29
CA ALA A 104 -7.15 -6.56 12.27
C ALA A 104 -8.39 -6.21 13.11
N CYS A 105 -8.56 -4.95 13.51
CA CYS A 105 -9.77 -4.47 14.18
C CYS A 105 -11.01 -4.60 13.29
N ALA A 106 -10.92 -4.23 12.02
CA ALA A 106 -12.01 -4.39 11.06
C ALA A 106 -12.38 -5.86 10.88
N LEU A 107 -11.39 -6.75 10.73
CA LEU A 107 -11.62 -8.19 10.69
C LEU A 107 -12.25 -8.72 11.98
N TRP A 108 -11.89 -8.17 13.14
CA TRP A 108 -12.48 -8.57 14.41
C TRP A 108 -13.95 -8.18 14.51
N VAL A 109 -14.33 -6.98 14.07
CA VAL A 109 -15.73 -6.55 13.96
C VAL A 109 -16.50 -7.45 12.98
N VAL A 110 -15.91 -7.76 11.83
CA VAL A 110 -16.51 -8.69 10.86
C VAL A 110 -16.69 -10.09 11.45
N ALA A 111 -15.68 -10.62 12.13
CA ALA A 111 -15.74 -11.90 12.82
C ALA A 111 -16.88 -11.93 13.86
N TRP A 112 -17.06 -10.84 14.61
CA TRP A 112 -18.16 -10.66 15.54
C TRP A 112 -19.53 -10.65 14.84
N LEU A 113 -19.69 -9.89 13.74
CA LEU A 113 -20.94 -9.83 12.96
C LEU A 113 -21.39 -11.19 12.42
N PHE A 114 -20.44 -12.04 12.03
CA PHE A 114 -20.73 -13.39 11.53
C PHE A 114 -20.80 -14.47 12.63
N ASN A 115 -20.73 -14.06 13.91
CA ASN A 115 -20.67 -14.96 15.07
C ASN A 115 -19.57 -16.03 14.93
N LYS A 116 -18.38 -15.60 14.49
CA LYS A 116 -17.20 -16.42 14.27
C LYS A 116 -16.07 -15.91 15.16
N PRO A 117 -15.98 -16.33 16.43
CA PRO A 117 -14.94 -15.83 17.33
C PRO A 117 -13.55 -16.20 16.80
N ALA A 118 -12.62 -15.23 16.84
CA ALA A 118 -11.22 -15.42 16.50
C ALA A 118 -10.35 -14.64 17.49
N ALA A 119 -9.20 -15.19 17.85
CA ALA A 119 -8.27 -14.48 18.72
C ALA A 119 -7.67 -13.28 17.96
N PHE A 120 -7.61 -12.11 18.60
CA PHE A 120 -7.08 -10.89 17.95
C PHE A 120 -5.67 -11.08 17.38
N GLY A 121 -4.80 -11.84 18.08
CA GLY A 121 -3.46 -12.17 17.58
C GLY A 121 -3.44 -12.98 16.27
N GLN A 122 -4.48 -13.79 16.00
CA GLN A 122 -4.63 -14.50 14.72
C GLN A 122 -5.07 -13.54 13.61
N LEU A 123 -5.96 -12.59 13.93
CA LEU A 123 -6.41 -11.56 12.99
C LEU A 123 -5.28 -10.58 12.65
N MET A 124 -4.45 -10.21 13.64
CA MET A 124 -3.23 -9.44 13.43
C MET A 124 -2.24 -10.18 12.52
N ALA A 125 -2.06 -11.49 12.72
CA ALA A 125 -1.20 -12.30 11.85
C ALA A 125 -1.79 -12.39 10.44
N ALA A 126 -3.10 -12.57 10.29
CA ALA A 126 -3.78 -12.60 9.00
C ALA A 126 -3.58 -11.27 8.25
N ALA A 127 -3.80 -10.14 8.93
CA ALA A 127 -3.60 -8.81 8.36
C ALA A 127 -2.13 -8.56 7.96
N ALA A 128 -1.17 -8.85 8.84
CA ALA A 128 0.25 -8.61 8.57
C ALA A 128 0.77 -9.48 7.42
N VAL A 129 0.40 -10.75 7.37
CA VAL A 129 0.78 -11.67 6.28
C VAL A 129 0.11 -11.29 4.97
N ALA A 130 -1.16 -10.87 5.01
CA ALA A 130 -1.88 -10.45 3.82
C ALA A 130 -1.24 -9.25 3.12
N LEU A 131 -0.51 -8.41 3.84
CA LEU A 131 0.18 -7.23 3.27
C LEU A 131 1.60 -7.53 2.75
N LEU A 132 2.08 -8.78 2.84
CA LEU A 132 3.39 -9.16 2.27
C LEU A 132 3.53 -8.95 0.76
N PRO A 133 2.51 -9.20 -0.08
CA PRO A 133 2.55 -8.84 -1.50
C PRO A 133 2.79 -7.33 -1.71
N ILE A 134 2.17 -6.48 -0.88
CA ILE A 134 2.41 -5.02 -0.93
C ILE A 134 3.84 -4.69 -0.49
N ALA A 135 4.40 -5.39 0.50
CA ALA A 135 5.81 -5.24 0.85
C ALA A 135 6.73 -5.61 -0.34
N LEU A 136 6.42 -6.67 -1.07
CA LEU A 136 7.14 -7.08 -2.27
C LEU A 136 7.05 -6.02 -3.38
N TYR A 137 5.86 -5.44 -3.60
CA TYR A 137 5.70 -4.30 -4.52
C TYR A 137 6.64 -3.15 -4.14
N HIS A 138 6.66 -2.75 -2.87
CA HIS A 138 7.51 -1.67 -2.39
C HIS A 138 9.01 -1.99 -2.52
N LEU A 139 9.39 -3.25 -2.33
CA LEU A 139 10.76 -3.70 -2.56
C LEU A 139 11.16 -3.58 -4.04
N ILE A 140 10.33 -4.10 -4.95
CA ILE A 140 10.56 -4.00 -6.41
C ILE A 140 10.64 -2.52 -6.82
N TYR A 141 9.69 -1.72 -6.34
CA TYR A 141 9.66 -0.28 -6.57
C TYR A 141 10.94 0.39 -6.09
N ALA A 142 11.40 0.11 -4.87
CA ALA A 142 12.63 0.69 -4.32
C ALA A 142 13.84 0.38 -5.20
N VAL A 143 13.95 -0.87 -5.68
CA VAL A 143 15.02 -1.28 -6.61
C VAL A 143 14.91 -0.51 -7.92
N CYS A 144 13.75 -0.52 -8.58
CA CYS A 144 13.54 0.18 -9.86
C CYS A 144 13.78 1.69 -9.74
N ALA A 145 13.34 2.30 -8.64
CA ALA A 145 13.51 3.73 -8.37
C ALA A 145 14.98 4.07 -8.11
N GLY A 146 15.72 3.19 -7.43
CA GLY A 146 17.13 3.37 -7.14
C GLY A 146 18.00 3.50 -8.40
N TYR A 147 17.61 2.82 -9.48
CA TYR A 147 18.26 2.89 -10.80
C TYR A 147 17.86 4.11 -11.64
N GLN A 148 16.85 4.89 -11.24
CA GLN A 148 16.51 6.12 -11.96
C GLN A 148 17.43 7.26 -11.52
N HIS A 149 17.81 8.13 -12.45
CA HIS A 149 18.55 9.35 -12.12
C HIS A 149 17.63 10.39 -11.46
N SER A 150 16.42 10.55 -12.01
CA SER A 150 15.36 11.44 -11.55
C SER A 150 13.99 10.79 -11.79
N LEU A 151 13.04 11.04 -10.89
CA LEU A 151 11.67 10.55 -10.92
C LEU A 151 10.69 11.71 -10.84
N THR A 152 9.83 11.82 -11.86
CA THR A 152 8.62 12.63 -11.82
C THR A 152 7.46 11.81 -11.27
N ASP A 153 6.39 12.47 -10.82
CA ASP A 153 5.20 11.80 -10.27
C ASP A 153 4.60 10.81 -11.29
N LEU A 154 4.45 11.22 -12.55
CA LEU A 154 3.94 10.38 -13.64
C LEU A 154 4.83 9.16 -13.92
N ARG A 155 6.16 9.33 -13.87
CA ARG A 155 7.09 8.22 -14.07
C ARG A 155 7.08 7.26 -12.89
N SER A 156 6.87 7.79 -11.68
CA SER A 156 6.78 7.01 -10.46
C SER A 156 5.58 6.06 -10.49
N GLU A 157 4.42 6.49 -10.98
CA GLU A 157 3.21 5.65 -11.08
C GLU A 157 3.36 4.52 -12.11
N ARG A 158 4.21 4.70 -13.12
CA ARG A 158 4.43 3.73 -14.20
C ARG A 158 5.63 2.82 -13.98
N LEU A 159 6.37 3.02 -12.88
CA LEU A 159 7.65 2.35 -12.66
C LEU A 159 7.49 0.85 -12.40
N VAL A 160 6.40 0.46 -11.75
CA VAL A 160 6.04 -0.93 -11.49
C VAL A 160 4.61 -1.13 -11.98
N PRO A 161 4.41 -1.61 -13.23
CA PRO A 161 3.08 -1.76 -13.80
C PRO A 161 2.39 -2.99 -13.20
N SER A 162 1.61 -2.79 -12.14
CA SER A 162 0.86 -3.85 -11.46
C SER A 162 -0.66 -3.71 -11.57
N SER A 163 -1.14 -2.58 -12.08
CA SER A 163 -2.56 -2.26 -12.19
C SER A 163 -3.05 -2.24 -13.65
N LEU A 164 -4.29 -2.68 -13.85
CA LEU A 164 -4.99 -2.57 -15.14
C LEU A 164 -5.29 -1.12 -15.54
N ALA A 165 -5.12 -0.14 -14.65
CA ALA A 165 -5.27 1.28 -14.98
C ALA A 165 -4.27 1.78 -16.05
N LEU A 166 -3.20 1.02 -16.30
CA LEU A 166 -2.16 1.36 -17.27
C LEU A 166 -2.47 0.93 -18.70
N LEU A 167 -3.64 0.33 -18.94
CA LEU A 167 -4.07 0.01 -20.32
C LEU A 167 -4.35 1.30 -21.11
N ASP A 168 -3.92 1.30 -22.37
CA ASP A 168 -4.15 2.41 -23.29
C ASP A 168 -5.64 2.51 -23.68
N GLY A 169 -6.10 3.72 -23.97
CA GLY A 169 -7.47 3.97 -24.45
C GLY A 169 -8.56 3.98 -23.37
N LEU A 170 -8.20 3.88 -22.08
CA LEU A 170 -9.16 3.96 -20.98
C LEU A 170 -9.63 5.41 -20.73
N THR A 171 -10.94 5.57 -20.47
CA THR A 171 -11.46 6.85 -19.97
C THR A 171 -10.94 7.14 -18.55
N PRO A 172 -10.83 8.42 -18.12
CA PRO A 172 -10.36 8.75 -16.76
C PRO A 172 -11.17 8.08 -15.63
N LYS A 173 -12.48 7.87 -15.85
CA LYS A 173 -13.34 7.13 -14.93
C LYS A 173 -12.95 5.65 -14.86
N MET A 174 -12.71 5.01 -16.00
CA MET A 174 -12.27 3.62 -16.07
C MET A 174 -10.88 3.43 -15.46
N GLN A 175 -9.95 4.36 -15.67
CA GLN A 175 -8.63 4.32 -15.04
C GLN A 175 -8.73 4.33 -13.51
N ARG A 176 -9.61 5.14 -12.92
CA ARG A 176 -9.83 5.16 -11.46
C ARG A 176 -10.36 3.84 -10.93
N VAL A 177 -11.34 3.24 -11.62
CA VAL A 177 -11.89 1.94 -11.24
C VAL A 177 -10.84 0.84 -11.36
N LEU A 178 -10.12 0.81 -12.48
CA LEU A 178 -9.09 -0.20 -12.76
C LEU A 178 -7.83 -0.01 -11.91
N LYS A 179 -7.65 1.15 -11.27
CA LYS A 179 -6.58 1.36 -10.27
C LYS A 179 -6.73 0.41 -9.09
N GLY A 180 -7.96 0.04 -8.74
CA GLY A 180 -8.27 -0.99 -7.74
C GLY A 180 -8.09 -2.42 -8.25
N VAL A 181 -7.90 -2.65 -9.55
CA VAL A 181 -7.60 -3.98 -10.09
C VAL A 181 -6.10 -4.07 -10.28
N ASP A 182 -5.42 -4.31 -9.17
CA ASP A 182 -3.96 -4.40 -9.07
C ASP A 182 -3.53 -5.79 -8.59
N PHE A 183 -2.50 -6.35 -9.22
CA PHE A 183 -2.02 -7.70 -8.94
C PHE A 183 -1.65 -7.91 -7.47
N PHE A 184 -0.89 -6.98 -6.86
CA PHE A 184 -0.45 -7.11 -5.47
C PHE A 184 -1.63 -6.95 -4.51
N ASN A 185 -2.56 -6.04 -4.80
CA ASN A 185 -3.77 -5.90 -3.99
C ASN A 185 -4.66 -7.13 -4.05
N LEU A 186 -4.93 -7.69 -5.23
CA LEU A 186 -5.75 -8.90 -5.38
C LEU A 186 -5.10 -10.10 -4.69
N TRP A 187 -3.77 -10.22 -4.79
CA TRP A 187 -3.03 -11.23 -4.05
C TRP A 187 -3.19 -11.04 -2.53
N SER A 188 -3.02 -9.81 -2.03
CA SER A 188 -3.24 -9.46 -0.62
C SER A 188 -4.65 -9.82 -0.14
N VAL A 189 -5.68 -9.56 -0.94
CA VAL A 189 -7.08 -9.90 -0.63
C VAL A 189 -7.28 -11.42 -0.53
N GLY A 190 -6.65 -12.18 -1.42
CA GLY A 190 -6.64 -13.64 -1.37
C GLY A 190 -6.01 -14.18 -0.09
N LEU A 191 -4.82 -13.67 0.27
CA LEU A 191 -4.14 -14.04 1.51
C LEU A 191 -4.93 -13.64 2.76
N LEU A 192 -5.59 -12.47 2.73
CA LEU A 192 -6.46 -12.01 3.81
C LEU A 192 -7.62 -12.98 4.03
N GLY A 193 -8.25 -13.45 2.94
CA GLY A 193 -9.36 -14.41 3.02
C GLY A 193 -8.89 -15.78 3.50
N VAL A 194 -7.68 -16.22 3.13
CA VAL A 194 -7.07 -17.44 3.70
C VAL A 194 -6.83 -17.27 5.20
N GLY A 195 -6.19 -16.17 5.61
CA GLY A 195 -5.89 -15.91 7.01
C GLY A 195 -7.13 -15.74 7.87
N PHE A 196 -8.17 -15.07 7.36
CA PHE A 196 -9.45 -14.94 8.05
C PHE A 196 -10.16 -16.30 8.19
N SER A 197 -10.14 -17.14 7.15
CA SER A 197 -10.68 -18.51 7.19
C SER A 197 -9.99 -19.34 8.28
N THR A 198 -8.66 -19.25 8.38
CA THR A 198 -7.89 -19.94 9.42
C THR A 198 -8.18 -19.41 10.82
N ALA A 199 -8.27 -18.10 10.99
CA ALA A 199 -8.52 -17.49 12.30
C ALA A 199 -9.92 -17.78 12.84
N THR A 200 -10.92 -17.90 11.96
CA THR A 200 -12.34 -17.99 12.33
C THR A 200 -12.96 -19.38 12.16
N GLY A 201 -12.26 -20.30 11.49
CA GLY A 201 -12.82 -21.58 11.05
C GLY A 201 -13.92 -21.44 9.97
N MET A 202 -14.09 -20.26 9.38
CA MET A 202 -15.03 -20.07 8.27
C MET A 202 -14.56 -20.86 7.04
N ARG A 203 -15.50 -21.46 6.29
CA ARG A 203 -15.18 -22.14 5.01
C ARG A 203 -14.41 -21.20 4.08
N LEU A 204 -13.30 -21.69 3.50
CA LEU A 204 -12.39 -20.88 2.69
C LEU A 204 -13.10 -20.06 1.60
N GLY A 205 -13.98 -20.68 0.81
CA GLY A 205 -14.70 -19.97 -0.25
C GLY A 205 -15.58 -18.82 0.25
N ARG A 206 -16.21 -18.96 1.42
CA ARG A 206 -17.01 -17.88 2.03
C ARG A 206 -16.13 -16.75 2.54
N SER A 207 -14.98 -17.10 3.12
CA SER A 207 -14.00 -16.13 3.58
C SER A 207 -13.38 -15.33 2.44
N LEU A 208 -13.00 -16.00 1.34
CA LEU A 208 -12.49 -15.35 0.13
C LEU A 208 -13.53 -14.42 -0.50
N LEU A 209 -14.79 -14.85 -0.59
CA LEU A 209 -15.87 -14.00 -1.09
C LEU A 209 -16.07 -12.77 -0.20
N LEU A 210 -16.06 -12.96 1.12
CA LEU A 210 -16.19 -11.87 2.08
C LEU A 210 -15.06 -10.84 1.94
N THR A 211 -13.79 -11.28 1.90
CA THR A 211 -12.67 -10.35 1.75
C THR A 211 -12.67 -9.66 0.38
N LEU A 212 -13.13 -10.33 -0.67
CA LEU A 212 -13.32 -9.72 -1.98
C LEU A 212 -14.40 -8.63 -1.94
N VAL A 213 -15.53 -8.87 -1.28
CA VAL A 213 -16.60 -7.86 -1.11
C VAL A 213 -16.11 -6.66 -0.30
N LEU A 214 -15.41 -6.91 0.81
CA LEU A 214 -14.82 -5.85 1.62
C LEU A 214 -13.80 -5.02 0.81
N TYR A 215 -13.01 -5.68 -0.03
CA TYR A 215 -12.08 -5.00 -0.93
C TYR A 215 -12.81 -4.17 -2.00
N ALA A 216 -13.87 -4.70 -2.60
CA ALA A 216 -14.68 -3.96 -3.56
C ALA A 216 -15.33 -2.72 -2.92
N MET A 217 -15.79 -2.82 -1.67
CA MET A 217 -16.29 -1.67 -0.90
C MET A 217 -15.18 -0.65 -0.66
N PHE A 218 -13.98 -1.09 -0.26
CA PHE A 218 -12.82 -0.22 -0.09
C PHE A 218 -12.48 0.54 -1.39
N VAL A 219 -12.36 -0.18 -2.52
CA VAL A 219 -12.11 0.42 -3.84
C VAL A 219 -13.21 1.42 -4.21
N GLY A 220 -14.48 1.06 -3.99
CA GLY A 220 -15.62 1.93 -4.27
C GLY A 220 -15.58 3.21 -3.45
N ILE A 221 -15.26 3.14 -2.16
CA ILE A 221 -15.19 4.32 -1.29
C ILE A 221 -13.98 5.18 -1.65
N PHE A 222 -12.78 4.61 -1.70
CA PHE A 222 -11.54 5.38 -1.78
C PHE A 222 -11.12 5.80 -3.19
N PHE A 223 -11.51 5.06 -4.24
CA PHE A 223 -11.14 5.41 -5.62
C PHE A 223 -12.28 6.00 -6.44
N ILE A 224 -13.54 5.77 -6.05
CA ILE A 224 -14.72 6.29 -6.76
C ILE A 224 -15.43 7.37 -5.93
N GLY A 225 -15.69 7.08 -4.65
CA GLY A 225 -16.53 7.91 -3.78
C GLY A 225 -15.86 9.18 -3.26
N ILE A 226 -14.54 9.15 -3.05
CA ILE A 226 -13.77 10.35 -2.71
C ILE A 226 -13.31 10.97 -4.04
N PRO A 227 -13.95 12.06 -4.54
CA PRO A 227 -13.37 12.81 -5.65
C PRO A 227 -11.96 13.20 -5.25
N ALA A 228 -11.01 13.17 -6.19
CA ALA A 228 -9.66 13.67 -6.00
C ALA A 228 -9.71 15.18 -5.72
N GLY A 229 -10.11 15.56 -4.51
CA GLY A 229 -10.17 16.92 -4.02
C GLY A 229 -8.78 17.26 -3.49
N GLY A 230 -7.99 17.90 -4.34
CA GLY A 230 -6.67 18.41 -3.98
C GLY A 230 -5.76 18.74 -5.16
N GLY A 231 -6.32 19.15 -6.30
CA GLY A 231 -5.56 19.56 -7.47
C GLY A 231 -6.35 20.56 -8.32
N GLN A 232 -6.56 21.74 -7.76
CA GLN A 232 -6.41 23.00 -8.50
C GLN A 232 -5.02 23.51 -8.18
#